data_AF-A0A5B6ZFI6-F1
#
_entry.id   AF-A0A5B6ZFI6-F1
#
_cell.length_a   1.000
_cell.length_b   1.000
_cell.length_c   1.000
_cell.angle_alpha   90.00
_cell.angle_beta   90.00
_cell.angle_gamma   90.00
#
_symmetry.space_group_name_H-M   'P 1'
#
loop_
_entity.id
_entity.type
_entity.pdbx_description
1 polymer ?
#
loop_
_entity_poly.entity_id
_entity_poly.type
_entity_poly.pdbx_seq_one_letter_code
_entity_poly.pdbx_strand_id
1 'polypeptide(L)'
;MGEYGTPNIDIEEGYITITHNGRTDTLPYPKQASSFYHLSKVHDSNNIAFTCKAWGIRATDLNQGVVYGVRTDETEMHEELYNRFDYDGIFGTALNRFCVQAAVGHPLTVYGKGGQTRGYLDIRDTVQCVELAIANPAQRGEFRVFNQFTEQFSVNELAKLVTKAGEKLGLDVQTISVPNPRVEAEEHYYNAKHTKLIELGLKPHLLSDSLLDSLLNVAIEFKDRVDTKQIMPNVSWRKIGVKPKTVAA
;
A
#
# COMPACT_ATOMS: atom_id res chain seq x y z
N MET A 1 1.66 2.97 -5.93
CA MET A 1 2.89 3.74 -5.60
C MET A 1 4.20 2.97 -5.62
N GLY A 2 4.24 1.64 -5.74
CA GLY A 2 5.52 0.90 -5.81
C GLY A 2 6.35 1.13 -7.08
N GLU A 3 5.79 1.76 -8.11
CA GLU A 3 6.48 2.04 -9.37
C GLU A 3 7.62 3.07 -9.22
N TYR A 4 7.43 4.09 -8.38
CA TYR A 4 8.35 5.22 -8.26
C TYR A 4 9.62 4.87 -7.46
N GLY A 5 9.59 3.81 -6.65
CA GLY A 5 10.64 3.54 -5.67
C GLY A 5 10.71 4.62 -4.59
N THR A 6 11.93 4.96 -4.16
CA THR A 6 12.19 5.92 -3.08
C THR A 6 13.32 6.88 -3.48
N PRO A 7 13.08 7.79 -4.45
CA PRO A 7 14.08 8.75 -4.90
C PRO A 7 14.35 9.81 -3.84
N ASN A 8 15.43 10.57 -4.01
CA ASN A 8 15.81 11.67 -3.11
C ASN A 8 15.23 13.03 -3.56
N ILE A 9 14.02 13.01 -4.14
CA ILE A 9 13.24 14.16 -4.58
C ILE A 9 11.76 13.87 -4.33
N ASP A 10 10.91 14.90 -4.44
CA ASP A 10 9.45 14.71 -4.36
C ASP A 10 8.96 13.73 -5.43
N ILE A 11 7.99 12.89 -5.06
CA ILE A 11 7.30 12.00 -5.99
C ILE A 11 6.05 12.73 -6.49
N GLU A 12 6.00 12.98 -7.78
CA GLU A 12 4.88 13.65 -8.44
C GLU A 12 3.78 12.64 -8.83
N GLU A 13 2.62 13.15 -9.24
CA GLU A 13 1.52 12.33 -9.76
C GLU A 13 1.74 11.97 -11.24
N GLY A 14 2.72 11.10 -11.48
CA GLY A 14 3.03 10.44 -12.76
C GLY A 14 3.93 11.19 -13.73
N TYR A 15 4.02 12.52 -13.63
CA TYR A 15 4.78 13.38 -14.54
C TYR A 15 5.63 14.39 -13.79
N ILE A 16 6.77 14.77 -14.37
CA ILE A 16 7.70 15.75 -13.80
C ILE A 16 8.16 16.73 -14.87
N THR A 17 8.15 18.02 -14.54
CA THR A 17 8.72 19.06 -15.40
C THR A 17 10.18 19.27 -15.05
N ILE A 18 11.07 19.10 -16.03
CA ILE A 18 12.52 19.17 -15.83
C ILE A 18 13.09 20.23 -16.77
N THR A 19 13.97 21.08 -16.23
CA THR A 19 14.86 21.93 -17.03
C THR A 19 16.25 21.30 -17.06
N HIS A 20 16.72 20.91 -18.24
CA HIS A 20 18.00 20.25 -18.45
C HIS A 20 18.72 20.86 -19.66
N ASN A 21 19.97 21.30 -19.46
CA ASN A 21 20.82 21.91 -20.50
C ASN A 21 20.13 23.05 -21.29
N GLY A 22 19.45 23.95 -20.58
CA GLY A 22 18.79 25.13 -21.18
C GLY A 22 17.46 24.83 -21.89
N ARG A 23 16.91 23.62 -21.75
CA ARG A 23 15.62 23.23 -22.32
C ARG A 23 14.69 22.72 -21.22
N THR A 24 13.38 22.91 -21.40
CA THR A 24 12.36 22.47 -20.45
C THR A 24 11.36 21.54 -21.13
N ASP A 25 10.98 20.47 -20.46
CA ASP A 25 9.96 19.53 -20.92
C ASP A 25 9.24 18.85 -19.72
N THR A 26 8.05 18.30 -19.96
CA THR A 26 7.30 17.49 -18.99
C THR A 26 7.34 16.04 -19.41
N LEU A 27 7.93 15.20 -18.57
CA LEU A 27 8.26 13.81 -18.88
C LEU A 27 7.51 12.86 -17.93
N PRO A 28 7.30 11.58 -18.31
CA PRO A 28 6.91 10.57 -17.34
C PRO A 28 7.91 10.51 -16.19
N TYR A 29 7.41 10.45 -14.96
CA TYR A 29 8.25 10.37 -13.77
C TYR A 29 9.13 9.10 -13.81
N PRO A 30 10.45 9.16 -13.52
CA PRO A 30 11.34 7.99 -13.52
C PRO A 30 10.87 6.86 -12.60
N LYS A 31 10.93 5.61 -13.08
CA LYS A 31 10.42 4.42 -12.33
C LYS A 31 11.57 3.59 -11.76
N GLN A 32 11.42 3.11 -10.53
CA GLN A 32 12.44 2.37 -9.76
C GLN A 32 11.82 1.23 -8.92
N ALA A 33 11.00 0.40 -9.55
CA ALA A 33 10.34 -0.75 -8.92
C ALA A 33 11.32 -1.72 -8.24
N SER A 34 10.94 -2.26 -7.07
CA SER A 34 11.79 -3.11 -6.21
C SER A 34 11.35 -4.58 -6.10
N SER A 35 10.46 -5.04 -6.97
CA SER A 35 10.06 -6.45 -7.10
C SER A 35 9.55 -6.73 -8.51
N PHE A 36 9.47 -8.01 -8.90
CA PHE A 36 8.84 -8.38 -10.18
C PHE A 36 7.36 -7.98 -10.27
N TYR A 37 6.64 -8.01 -9.14
CA TYR A 37 5.27 -7.50 -9.05
C TYR A 37 5.21 -5.98 -9.35
N HIS A 38 6.11 -5.18 -8.75
CA HIS A 38 6.13 -3.74 -9.01
C HIS A 38 6.62 -3.43 -10.44
N LEU A 39 7.56 -4.21 -10.98
CA LEU A 39 8.03 -4.07 -12.36
C LEU A 39 6.93 -4.34 -13.38
N SER A 40 6.06 -5.33 -13.13
CA SER A 40 4.95 -5.60 -14.05
C SER A 40 4.03 -4.39 -14.17
N LYS A 41 3.76 -3.68 -13.06
CA LYS A 41 2.96 -2.44 -13.09
C LYS A 41 3.64 -1.32 -13.86
N VAL A 42 4.96 -1.14 -13.69
CA VAL A 42 5.74 -0.21 -14.52
C VAL A 42 5.58 -0.53 -16.01
N HIS A 43 5.57 -1.81 -16.39
CA HIS A 43 5.33 -2.21 -17.78
C HIS A 43 3.91 -1.90 -18.24
N ASP A 44 2.90 -2.20 -17.43
CA ASP A 44 1.49 -1.89 -17.71
C ASP A 44 1.32 -0.39 -17.98
N SER A 45 1.82 0.46 -17.09
CA SER A 45 1.70 1.92 -17.18
C SER A 45 2.35 2.48 -18.45
N ASN A 46 3.53 1.97 -18.84
CA ASN A 46 4.17 2.37 -20.10
C ASN A 46 3.38 1.92 -21.33
N ASN A 47 2.85 0.68 -21.32
CA ASN A 47 2.04 0.16 -22.42
C ASN A 47 0.75 0.97 -22.57
N ILE A 48 0.04 1.24 -21.47
CA ILE A 48 -1.20 2.01 -21.48
C ILE A 48 -0.93 3.43 -22.00
N ALA A 49 0.11 4.11 -21.49
CA ALA A 49 0.48 5.45 -21.96
C ALA A 49 0.75 5.48 -23.48
N PHE A 50 1.45 4.46 -24.01
CA PHE A 50 1.65 4.32 -25.44
C PHE A 50 0.33 4.19 -26.21
N THR A 51 -0.60 3.34 -25.76
CA THR A 51 -1.90 3.18 -26.44
C THR A 51 -2.80 4.42 -26.35
N CYS A 52 -2.69 5.22 -25.28
CA CYS A 52 -3.37 6.51 -25.20
C CYS A 52 -2.90 7.43 -26.32
N LYS A 53 -1.58 7.53 -26.52
CA LYS A 53 -0.98 8.35 -27.59
C LYS A 53 -1.28 7.80 -28.98
N ALA A 54 -1.11 6.51 -29.20
CA ALA A 54 -1.17 5.90 -30.53
C ALA A 54 -2.61 5.72 -31.03
N TRP A 55 -3.52 5.32 -30.14
CA TRP A 55 -4.87 4.87 -30.51
C TRP A 55 -5.98 5.76 -29.93
N GLY A 56 -5.62 6.77 -29.15
CA GLY A 56 -6.60 7.65 -28.51
C GLY A 56 -7.37 6.96 -27.38
N ILE A 57 -6.78 5.93 -26.75
CA ILE A 57 -7.33 5.36 -25.51
C ILE A 57 -7.40 6.45 -24.44
N ARG A 58 -8.45 6.41 -23.63
CA ARG A 58 -8.56 7.22 -22.41
C ARG A 58 -8.26 6.32 -21.23
N ALA A 59 -7.34 6.70 -20.37
CA ALA A 59 -7.01 5.88 -19.21
C ALA A 59 -6.64 6.74 -17.99
N THR A 60 -6.86 6.17 -16.81
CA THR A 60 -6.45 6.75 -15.53
C THR A 60 -5.72 5.67 -14.77
N ASP A 61 -4.43 5.89 -14.55
CA ASP A 61 -3.58 5.01 -13.77
C ASP A 61 -3.62 5.42 -12.30
N LEU A 62 -4.16 4.52 -11.49
CA LEU A 62 -4.34 4.70 -10.05
C LEU A 62 -3.15 4.09 -9.32
N ASN A 63 -2.15 4.91 -9.03
CA ASN A 63 -0.93 4.50 -8.35
C ASN A 63 -1.15 4.35 -6.85
N GLN A 64 -1.93 3.34 -6.46
CA GLN A 64 -2.41 3.17 -5.09
C GLN A 64 -1.31 2.91 -4.05
N GLY A 65 -1.48 3.49 -2.86
CA GLY A 65 -0.74 3.16 -1.64
C GLY A 65 -1.10 1.77 -1.09
N VAL A 66 -0.66 1.49 0.13
CA VAL A 66 -1.01 0.24 0.83
C VAL A 66 -2.40 0.39 1.45
N VAL A 67 -3.31 -0.51 1.11
CA VAL A 67 -4.66 -0.54 1.67
C VAL A 67 -4.64 -1.16 3.06
N TYR A 68 -5.38 -0.56 3.99
CA TYR A 68 -5.75 -1.13 5.28
C TYR A 68 -7.27 -1.16 5.45
N GLY A 69 -7.76 -1.97 6.39
CA GLY A 69 -9.21 -2.16 6.57
C GLY A 69 -9.73 -3.43 5.90
N VAL A 70 -10.96 -3.79 6.26
CA VAL A 70 -11.69 -4.96 5.73
C VAL A 70 -13.17 -4.65 5.47
N ARG A 71 -13.74 -3.70 6.21
CA ARG A 71 -15.15 -3.35 6.19
C ARG A 71 -15.41 -2.12 5.31
N THR A 72 -16.50 -2.19 4.56
CA THR A 72 -17.15 -1.10 3.82
C THR A 72 -18.65 -1.21 4.08
N ASP A 73 -19.40 -0.14 3.80
CA ASP A 73 -20.84 -0.10 4.01
C ASP A 73 -21.56 -1.31 3.38
N GLU A 74 -21.12 -1.75 2.19
CA GLU A 74 -21.71 -2.89 1.47
C GLU A 74 -21.28 -4.23 2.05
N THR A 75 -20.00 -4.38 2.40
CA THR A 75 -19.45 -5.65 2.89
C THR A 75 -19.89 -5.95 4.32
N GLU A 76 -20.30 -4.93 5.09
CA GLU A 76 -20.88 -5.10 6.43
C GLU A 76 -22.37 -5.48 6.43
N MET A 77 -23.05 -5.45 5.28
CA MET A 77 -24.49 -5.72 5.21
C MET A 77 -24.86 -7.14 5.61
N HIS A 78 -23.96 -8.12 5.43
CA HIS A 78 -24.19 -9.51 5.77
C HIS A 78 -22.86 -10.28 5.89
N GLU A 79 -22.79 -11.32 6.73
CA GLU A 79 -21.55 -12.11 6.94
C GLU A 79 -21.03 -12.79 5.65
N GLU A 80 -21.94 -13.18 4.75
CA GLU A 80 -21.57 -13.74 3.43
C GLU A 80 -20.95 -12.71 2.47
N LEU A 81 -21.06 -11.41 2.79
CA LEU A 81 -20.47 -10.31 2.03
C LEU A 81 -19.14 -9.83 2.61
N TYR A 82 -18.69 -10.42 3.72
CA TYR A 82 -17.42 -10.07 4.33
C TYR A 82 -16.27 -10.21 3.34
N ASN A 83 -15.45 -9.17 3.28
CA ASN A 83 -14.27 -9.17 2.47
C ASN A 83 -13.16 -10.04 3.12
N ARG A 84 -12.17 -10.43 2.33
CA ARG A 84 -10.98 -11.13 2.84
C ARG A 84 -10.10 -10.20 3.67
N PHE A 85 -9.37 -10.77 4.63
CA PHE A 85 -8.39 -10.06 5.44
C PHE A 85 -7.10 -10.87 5.56
N ASP A 86 -6.08 -10.47 4.80
CA ASP A 86 -4.83 -11.21 4.68
C ASP A 86 -3.80 -10.78 5.73
N TYR A 87 -3.21 -11.75 6.42
CA TYR A 87 -2.21 -11.52 7.48
C TYR A 87 -0.92 -12.33 7.28
N ASP A 88 -0.86 -13.20 6.27
CA ASP A 88 0.30 -14.05 6.01
C ASP A 88 1.51 -13.24 5.48
N GLY A 89 2.69 -13.87 5.45
CA GLY A 89 3.94 -13.27 4.99
C GLY A 89 4.04 -12.99 3.49
N ILE A 90 3.02 -13.36 2.69
CA ILE A 90 2.98 -13.25 1.24
C ILE A 90 2.02 -12.14 0.79
N PHE A 91 0.73 -12.25 1.15
CA PHE A 91 -0.34 -11.34 0.73
C PHE A 91 -0.66 -10.27 1.77
N GLY A 92 -0.43 -10.56 3.05
CA GLY A 92 -0.66 -9.61 4.13
C GLY A 92 0.18 -8.34 3.99
N THR A 93 -0.44 -7.18 4.25
CA THR A 93 0.20 -5.87 4.21
C THR A 93 0.45 -5.32 5.63
N ALA A 94 1.32 -4.31 5.75
CA ALA A 94 1.94 -3.92 7.03
C ALA A 94 0.93 -3.69 8.18
N LEU A 95 -0.01 -2.74 8.03
CA LEU A 95 -0.95 -2.40 9.11
C LEU A 95 -1.91 -3.54 9.45
N ASN A 96 -2.51 -4.18 8.43
CA ASN A 96 -3.40 -5.33 8.64
C ASN A 96 -2.69 -6.48 9.37
N ARG A 97 -1.45 -6.80 8.96
CA ARG A 97 -0.61 -7.80 9.63
C ARG A 97 -0.33 -7.43 11.08
N PHE A 98 0.00 -6.17 11.37
CA PHE A 98 0.27 -5.72 12.73
C PHE A 98 -0.97 -5.82 13.63
N CYS A 99 -2.16 -5.48 13.13
CA CYS A 99 -3.41 -5.68 13.88
C CYS A 99 -3.64 -7.15 14.23
N VAL A 100 -3.44 -8.08 13.28
CA VAL A 100 -3.57 -9.52 13.56
C VAL A 100 -2.51 -10.02 14.52
N GLN A 101 -1.25 -9.62 14.33
CA GLN A 101 -0.15 -9.97 15.22
C GLN A 101 -0.42 -9.54 16.66
N ALA A 102 -0.86 -8.29 16.86
CA ALA A 102 -1.27 -7.78 18.16
C ALA A 102 -2.40 -8.63 18.78
N ALA A 103 -3.45 -8.94 18.02
CA ALA A 103 -4.60 -9.70 18.49
C ALA A 103 -4.27 -11.14 18.94
N VAL A 104 -3.27 -11.77 18.32
CA VAL A 104 -2.82 -13.13 18.70
C VAL A 104 -1.61 -13.15 19.64
N GLY A 105 -1.17 -11.98 20.13
CA GLY A 105 -0.01 -11.87 21.02
C GLY A 105 1.34 -12.18 20.34
N HIS A 106 1.41 -12.12 19.01
CA HIS A 106 2.67 -12.21 18.29
C HIS A 106 3.33 -10.82 18.23
N PRO A 107 4.64 -10.68 18.50
CA PRO A 107 5.31 -9.40 18.38
C PRO A 107 5.22 -8.82 16.95
N LEU A 108 5.06 -7.51 16.84
CA LEU A 108 4.96 -6.82 15.56
C LEU A 108 6.24 -7.03 14.74
N THR A 109 6.10 -7.55 13.51
CA THR A 109 7.23 -7.95 12.66
C THR A 109 7.80 -6.77 11.88
N VAL A 110 8.67 -5.97 12.50
CA VAL A 110 9.34 -4.84 11.82
C VAL A 110 10.51 -5.36 11.00
N TYR A 111 10.48 -5.17 9.68
CA TYR A 111 11.55 -5.65 8.79
C TYR A 111 12.72 -4.66 8.79
N GLY A 112 13.91 -5.13 9.18
CA GLY A 112 15.11 -4.31 9.23
C GLY A 112 14.98 -3.15 10.21
N LYS A 113 15.39 -1.94 9.80
CA LYS A 113 15.30 -0.71 10.63
C LYS A 113 13.87 -0.18 10.85
N GLY A 114 12.90 -0.54 10.01
CA GLY A 114 11.51 -0.06 10.13
C GLY A 114 11.24 1.37 9.62
N GLY A 115 12.22 2.04 9.01
CA GLY A 115 12.07 3.39 8.45
C GLY A 115 11.52 3.42 7.01
N GLN A 116 11.05 2.29 6.48
CA GLN A 116 10.40 2.23 5.17
C GLN A 116 9.09 3.03 5.21
N THR A 117 9.02 4.16 4.51
CA THR A 117 7.83 5.03 4.46
C THR A 117 7.03 4.81 3.17
N ARG A 118 5.72 4.65 3.27
CA ARG A 118 4.82 4.47 2.12
C ARG A 118 3.53 5.28 2.33
N GLY A 119 2.81 5.53 1.25
CA GLY A 119 1.43 6.02 1.33
C GLY A 119 0.46 4.89 1.70
N TYR A 120 -0.52 5.19 2.54
CA TYR A 120 -1.58 4.30 2.99
C TYR A 120 -2.96 4.94 2.77
N LEU A 121 -4.00 4.10 2.70
CA LEU A 121 -5.40 4.53 2.67
C LEU A 121 -6.33 3.43 3.19
N ASP A 122 -7.49 3.84 3.68
CA ASP A 122 -8.58 2.95 4.05
C ASP A 122 -9.20 2.28 2.80
N ILE A 123 -9.70 1.06 2.95
CA ILE A 123 -10.42 0.33 1.90
C ILE A 123 -11.69 1.08 1.43
N ARG A 124 -12.33 1.86 2.30
CA ARG A 124 -13.46 2.75 1.95
C ARG A 124 -13.02 3.86 1.00
N ASP A 125 -11.83 4.42 1.20
CA ASP A 125 -11.26 5.40 0.27
C ASP A 125 -10.84 4.74 -1.05
N THR A 126 -10.51 3.45 -1.04
CA THR A 126 -10.23 2.70 -2.27
C THR A 126 -11.43 2.71 -3.22
N VAL A 127 -12.61 2.32 -2.72
CA VAL A 127 -13.82 2.28 -3.54
C VAL A 127 -14.27 3.67 -3.96
N GLN A 128 -14.17 4.66 -3.06
CA GLN A 128 -14.50 6.06 -3.37
C GLN A 128 -13.59 6.63 -4.47
N CYS A 129 -12.28 6.39 -4.41
CA CYS A 129 -11.35 6.90 -5.43
C CYS A 129 -11.61 6.29 -6.81
N VAL A 130 -11.95 5.00 -6.86
CA VAL A 130 -12.30 4.33 -8.12
C VAL A 130 -13.60 4.92 -8.69
N GLU A 131 -14.61 5.10 -7.85
CA GLU A 131 -15.87 5.76 -8.24
C GLU A 131 -15.61 7.17 -8.81
N LEU A 132 -14.80 7.99 -8.12
CA LEU A 132 -14.43 9.33 -8.56
C LEU A 132 -13.72 9.31 -9.92
N ALA A 133 -12.81 8.37 -10.14
CA ALA A 133 -12.09 8.23 -11.40
C ALA A 133 -13.02 7.82 -12.57
N ILE A 134 -14.04 7.00 -12.30
CA ILE A 134 -15.07 6.61 -13.27
C ILE A 134 -16.00 7.79 -13.58
N ALA A 135 -16.52 8.46 -12.55
CA ALA A 135 -17.46 9.58 -12.67
C ALA A 135 -16.84 10.80 -13.37
N ASN A 136 -15.53 10.98 -13.25
CA ASN A 136 -14.76 12.03 -13.89
C ASN A 136 -13.76 11.40 -14.87
N PRO A 137 -14.18 10.90 -16.04
CA PRO A 137 -13.31 10.10 -16.90
C PRO A 137 -12.20 10.93 -17.56
N ALA A 138 -11.08 10.27 -17.88
CA ALA A 138 -10.04 10.86 -18.72
C ALA A 138 -10.59 11.24 -20.12
N GLN A 139 -10.00 12.26 -20.72
CA GLN A 139 -10.27 12.66 -22.10
C GLN A 139 -9.72 11.63 -23.10
N ARG A 140 -10.21 11.67 -24.34
CA ARG A 140 -9.70 10.79 -25.40
C ARG A 140 -8.22 11.05 -25.65
N GLY A 141 -7.39 10.00 -25.59
CA GLY A 141 -5.94 10.09 -25.75
C GLY A 141 -5.19 10.56 -24.50
N GLU A 142 -5.89 10.88 -23.42
CA GLU A 142 -5.30 11.29 -22.16
C GLU A 142 -4.92 10.07 -21.31
N PHE A 143 -3.71 10.11 -20.76
CA PHE A 143 -3.25 9.20 -19.73
C PHE A 143 -3.12 9.98 -18.41
N ARG A 144 -4.16 9.92 -17.57
CA ARG A 144 -4.09 10.52 -16.23
C ARG A 144 -3.36 9.59 -15.29
N VAL A 145 -2.65 10.16 -14.33
CA VAL A 145 -1.99 9.40 -13.25
C VAL A 145 -2.31 10.07 -11.94
N PHE A 146 -2.87 9.31 -10.99
CA PHE A 146 -3.20 9.75 -9.64
C PHE A 146 -2.40 8.96 -8.62
N ASN A 147 -1.81 9.64 -7.65
CA ASN A 147 -1.23 8.97 -6.48
C ASN A 147 -2.36 8.73 -5.47
N GLN A 148 -2.91 7.52 -5.48
CA GLN A 148 -4.07 7.16 -4.68
C GLN A 148 -3.65 6.68 -3.28
N PHE A 149 -3.47 7.63 -2.37
CA PHE A 149 -3.31 7.38 -0.93
C PHE A 149 -3.75 8.63 -0.15
N THR A 150 -3.92 8.52 1.17
CA THR A 150 -4.38 9.63 2.00
C THR A 150 -3.32 10.12 2.99
N GLU A 151 -2.48 9.24 3.50
CA GLU A 151 -1.45 9.55 4.50
C GLU A 151 -0.17 8.77 4.24
N GLN A 152 0.96 9.24 4.80
CA GLN A 152 2.24 8.54 4.73
C GLN A 152 2.66 8.07 6.11
N PHE A 153 3.06 6.80 6.22
CA PHE A 153 3.55 6.22 7.46
C PHE A 153 4.80 5.37 7.19
N SER A 154 5.76 5.44 8.11
CA SER A 154 6.83 4.46 8.26
C SER A 154 6.33 3.22 8.98
N VAL A 155 7.03 2.09 8.80
CA VAL A 155 6.72 0.85 9.53
C VAL A 155 6.81 1.05 11.04
N ASN A 156 7.78 1.84 11.51
CA ASN A 156 7.93 2.19 12.92
C ASN A 156 6.77 3.04 13.47
N GLU A 157 6.21 3.96 12.67
CA GLU A 157 5.02 4.72 13.07
C GLU A 157 3.79 3.82 13.17
N LEU A 158 3.58 2.92 12.21
CA LEU A 158 2.51 1.93 12.30
C LEU A 158 2.64 1.04 13.53
N ALA A 159 3.84 0.57 13.84
CA ALA A 159 4.08 -0.24 15.03
C ALA A 159 3.68 0.52 16.31
N LYS A 160 4.08 1.79 16.45
CA LYS A 160 3.69 2.65 17.58
C LYS A 160 2.18 2.86 17.67
N LEU A 161 1.52 3.11 16.54
CA LEU A 161 0.06 3.31 16.49
C LEU A 161 -0.68 2.05 16.93
N VAL A 162 -0.28 0.88 16.43
CA VAL A 162 -0.89 -0.40 16.80
C VAL A 162 -0.61 -0.76 18.26
N THR A 163 0.60 -0.52 18.78
CA THR A 163 0.90 -0.73 20.21
C THR A 163 -0.01 0.12 21.08
N LYS A 164 -0.12 1.43 20.80
CA LYS A 164 -0.97 2.35 21.57
C LYS A 164 -2.46 1.97 21.51
N ALA A 165 -2.95 1.52 20.35
CA ALA A 165 -4.33 1.06 20.21
C ALA A 165 -4.56 -0.28 20.95
N GLY A 166 -3.60 -1.20 20.87
CA GLY A 166 -3.64 -2.47 21.59
C GLY A 166 -3.65 -2.31 23.11
N GLU A 167 -2.89 -1.36 23.66
CA GLU A 167 -2.89 -1.05 25.10
C GLU A 167 -4.29 -0.70 25.63
N LYS A 168 -5.08 0.06 24.85
CA LYS A 168 -6.47 0.42 25.20
C LYS A 168 -7.41 -0.79 25.26
N LEU A 169 -7.08 -1.84 24.50
CA LEU A 169 -7.81 -3.11 24.45
C LEU A 169 -7.22 -4.17 25.39
N GLY A 170 -6.24 -3.81 26.22
CA GLY A 170 -5.59 -4.73 27.16
C GLY A 170 -4.66 -5.75 26.49
N LEU A 171 -4.17 -5.46 25.27
CA LEU A 171 -3.18 -6.28 24.58
C LEU A 171 -1.76 -5.82 24.95
N ASP A 172 -0.91 -6.76 25.35
CA ASP A 172 0.52 -6.50 25.55
C ASP A 172 1.26 -6.62 24.21
N VAL A 173 1.23 -5.53 23.42
CA VAL A 173 1.79 -5.51 22.07
C VAL A 173 3.30 -5.29 22.10
N GLN A 174 4.05 -6.35 21.82
CA GLN A 174 5.50 -6.32 21.69
C GLN A 174 5.95 -6.06 20.24
N THR A 175 7.19 -5.65 20.02
CA THR A 175 7.78 -5.47 18.68
C THR A 175 9.08 -6.26 18.56
N ILE A 176 9.33 -6.87 17.40
CA ILE A 176 10.60 -7.52 17.06
C ILE A 176 11.17 -6.96 15.77
N SER A 177 12.51 -6.88 15.70
CA SER A 177 13.20 -6.67 14.43
C SER A 177 13.41 -8.01 13.74
N VAL A 178 12.92 -8.12 12.51
CA VAL A 178 13.06 -9.30 11.66
C VAL A 178 14.10 -8.99 10.58
N PRO A 179 15.08 -9.88 10.32
CA PRO A 179 16.00 -9.73 9.19
C PRO A 179 15.22 -9.51 7.90
N ASN A 180 15.45 -8.37 7.24
CA ASN A 180 14.62 -7.95 6.13
C ASN A 180 14.70 -8.96 4.97
N PRO A 181 13.58 -9.61 4.59
CA PRO A 181 13.57 -10.57 3.49
C PRO A 181 13.69 -9.89 2.11
N ARG A 182 13.41 -8.58 2.05
CA ARG A 182 13.37 -7.76 0.83
C ARG A 182 14.72 -7.05 0.60
N VAL A 183 14.82 -6.41 -0.56
CA VAL A 183 15.91 -5.48 -0.88
C VAL A 183 15.30 -4.11 -1.14
N GLU A 184 15.34 -3.24 -0.14
CA GLU A 184 14.77 -1.89 -0.18
C GLU A 184 15.53 -0.97 0.77
N ALA A 185 15.39 0.35 0.58
CA ALA A 185 15.92 1.31 1.55
C ALA A 185 15.10 1.24 2.84
N GLU A 186 15.78 1.03 3.96
CA GLU A 186 15.14 0.93 5.30
C GLU A 186 15.10 2.29 6.02
N GLU A 187 15.64 3.32 5.38
CA GLU A 187 15.67 4.71 5.79
C GLU A 187 15.85 5.55 4.52
N HIS A 188 14.92 6.45 4.22
CA HIS A 188 14.93 7.21 2.97
C HIS A 188 14.05 8.46 3.05
N TYR A 189 14.32 9.42 2.16
CA TYR A 189 13.39 10.51 1.88
C TYR A 189 12.07 9.96 1.33
N TYR A 190 10.95 10.56 1.71
CA TYR A 190 9.66 10.24 1.13
C TYR A 190 8.72 11.43 1.26
N ASN A 191 8.36 12.03 0.11
CA ASN A 191 7.36 13.08 0.02
C ASN A 191 6.62 12.92 -1.31
N ALA A 192 5.55 12.13 -1.32
CA ALA A 192 4.72 11.93 -2.50
C ALA A 192 3.53 12.90 -2.50
N LYS A 193 3.27 13.54 -3.63
CA LYS A 193 2.08 14.38 -3.84
C LYS A 193 0.85 13.51 -4.12
N HIS A 194 -0.33 13.96 -3.70
CA HIS A 194 -1.59 13.20 -3.82
C HIS A 194 -2.83 14.13 -3.84
N THR A 195 -2.81 15.18 -4.67
CA THR A 195 -3.87 16.21 -4.63
C THR A 195 -4.97 15.99 -5.65
N LYS A 196 -4.70 15.35 -6.79
CA LYS A 196 -5.70 15.23 -7.88
C LYS A 196 -7.02 14.58 -7.46
N LEU A 197 -6.99 13.55 -6.61
CA LEU A 197 -8.22 12.92 -6.10
C LEU A 197 -8.96 13.82 -5.11
N ILE A 198 -8.24 14.60 -4.29
CA ILE A 198 -8.83 15.59 -3.38
C ILE A 198 -9.51 16.71 -4.19
N GLU A 199 -8.86 17.18 -5.26
CA GLU A 199 -9.41 18.16 -6.19
C GLU A 199 -10.69 17.66 -6.89
N LEU A 200 -10.80 16.33 -7.11
CA LEU A 200 -12.02 15.69 -7.62
C LEU A 200 -13.10 15.42 -6.55
N GLY A 201 -12.85 15.78 -5.30
CA GLY A 201 -13.84 15.69 -4.21
C GLY A 201 -13.69 14.47 -3.29
N LEU A 202 -12.53 13.81 -3.26
CA LEU A 202 -12.24 12.77 -2.27
C LEU A 202 -12.43 13.33 -0.84
N LYS A 203 -13.20 12.60 -0.02
CA LYS A 203 -13.40 12.88 1.40
C LYS A 203 -12.72 11.76 2.20
N PRO A 204 -11.44 11.92 2.57
CA PRO A 204 -10.63 10.81 3.04
C PRO A 204 -11.05 10.33 4.44
N HIS A 205 -10.99 9.02 4.66
CA HIS A 205 -11.04 8.39 5.97
C HIS A 205 -9.61 8.27 6.50
N LEU A 206 -9.14 9.32 7.17
CA LEU A 206 -7.81 9.32 7.79
C LEU A 206 -7.73 8.27 8.92
N LEU A 207 -6.53 7.73 9.10
CA LEU A 207 -6.26 6.76 10.15
C LEU A 207 -6.51 7.41 11.52
N SER A 208 -7.44 6.83 12.26
CA SER A 208 -7.89 7.35 13.56
C SER A 208 -7.91 6.26 14.61
N ASP A 209 -7.93 6.67 15.88
CA ASP A 209 -8.03 5.74 17.01
C ASP A 209 -9.25 4.80 16.87
N SER A 210 -10.41 5.32 16.45
CA SER A 210 -11.61 4.50 16.26
C SER A 210 -11.47 3.46 15.14
N LEU A 211 -10.74 3.79 14.08
CA LEU A 211 -10.47 2.90 12.96
C LEU A 211 -9.52 1.77 13.37
N LEU A 212 -8.46 2.10 14.11
CA LEU A 212 -7.54 1.11 14.69
C LEU A 212 -8.25 0.19 15.70
N ASP A 213 -9.10 0.77 16.57
CA ASP A 213 -9.90 0.00 17.52
C ASP A 213 -10.83 -0.97 16.77
N SER A 214 -11.50 -0.51 15.71
CA SER A 214 -12.36 -1.37 14.87
C SER A 214 -11.57 -2.50 14.20
N LEU A 215 -10.41 -2.21 13.62
CA LEU A 215 -9.54 -3.19 12.96
C LEU A 215 -9.02 -4.25 13.95
N LEU A 216 -8.56 -3.82 15.13
CA LEU A 216 -8.08 -4.72 16.16
C LEU A 216 -9.21 -5.61 16.69
N ASN A 217 -10.42 -5.06 16.90
CA ASN A 217 -11.56 -5.86 17.35
C ASN A 217 -11.95 -6.94 16.33
N VAL A 218 -11.90 -6.65 15.02
CA VAL A 218 -12.09 -7.69 13.99
C VAL A 218 -11.02 -8.78 14.10
N ALA A 219 -9.76 -8.40 14.28
CA ALA A 219 -8.68 -9.37 14.44
C ALA A 219 -8.83 -10.22 15.72
N ILE A 220 -9.29 -9.63 16.83
CA ILE A 220 -9.57 -10.32 18.09
C ILE A 220 -10.75 -11.30 17.93
N GLU A 221 -11.81 -10.87 17.26
CA GLU A 221 -13.01 -11.68 16.99
C GLU A 221 -12.66 -12.97 16.24
N PHE A 222 -11.77 -12.90 15.24
CA PHE A 222 -11.39 -14.04 14.41
C PHE A 222 -10.03 -14.67 14.77
N LYS A 223 -9.46 -14.34 15.93
CA LYS A 223 -8.10 -14.75 16.32
C LYS A 223 -7.89 -16.27 16.30
N ASP A 224 -8.92 -17.05 16.60
CA ASP A 224 -8.85 -18.52 16.66
C ASP A 224 -8.67 -19.15 15.26
N ARG A 225 -8.87 -18.38 14.19
CA ARG A 225 -8.67 -18.80 12.80
C ARG A 225 -7.26 -18.48 12.28
N VAL A 226 -6.42 -17.83 13.09
CA VAL A 226 -5.10 -17.40 12.67
C VAL A 226 -4.12 -18.57 12.72
N ASP A 227 -3.58 -18.94 11.56
CA ASP A 227 -2.43 -19.82 11.46
C ASP A 227 -1.15 -19.01 11.69
N THR A 228 -0.64 -19.06 12.93
CA THR A 228 0.55 -18.31 13.36
C THR A 228 1.81 -18.70 12.60
N LYS A 229 1.85 -19.88 11.96
CA LYS A 229 2.99 -20.32 11.14
C LYS A 229 3.16 -19.45 9.89
N GLN A 230 2.10 -18.80 9.42
CA GLN A 230 2.12 -17.95 8.23
C GLN A 230 2.54 -16.51 8.51
N ILE A 231 2.72 -16.13 9.78
CA ILE A 231 3.02 -14.73 10.15
C ILE A 231 4.41 -14.32 9.67
N MET A 232 5.42 -15.15 9.91
CA MET A 232 6.82 -14.81 9.60
C MET A 232 7.09 -14.90 8.09
N PRO A 233 7.89 -13.97 7.53
CA PRO A 233 8.23 -14.03 6.11
C PRO A 233 9.13 -15.24 5.79
N ASN A 234 8.82 -15.95 4.72
CA ASN A 234 9.60 -17.12 4.26
C ASN A 234 10.17 -16.97 2.83
N VAL A 235 9.94 -15.84 2.16
CA VAL A 235 10.47 -15.56 0.81
C VAL A 235 11.56 -14.50 0.88
N SER A 236 12.79 -14.86 0.54
CA SER A 236 13.93 -13.93 0.45
C SER A 236 14.19 -13.49 -0.99
N TRP A 237 14.31 -12.18 -1.21
CA TRP A 237 14.57 -11.60 -2.54
C TRP A 237 15.94 -12.01 -3.09
N ARG A 238 16.95 -12.13 -2.20
CA ARG A 238 18.32 -12.53 -2.59
C ARG A 238 18.47 -14.03 -2.81
N LYS A 239 17.59 -14.85 -2.23
CA LYS A 239 17.65 -16.33 -2.28
C LYS A 239 16.54 -16.93 -3.15
N ILE A 240 15.99 -16.15 -4.07
CA ILE A 240 15.05 -16.66 -5.07
C ILE A 240 15.81 -17.64 -5.99
N GLY A 241 15.18 -18.77 -6.30
CA GLY A 241 15.76 -19.84 -7.12
C GLY A 241 14.88 -20.15 -8.33
N VAL A 242 15.38 -21.00 -9.22
CA VAL A 242 14.68 -21.38 -10.46
C VAL A 242 13.73 -22.58 -10.29
N LYS A 243 13.90 -23.37 -9.23
CA LYS A 243 13.04 -24.53 -8.95
C LYS A 243 11.72 -24.05 -8.35
N PRO A 244 10.56 -24.55 -8.83
CA PRO A 244 9.28 -24.34 -8.16
C PRO A 244 9.39 -24.76 -6.69
N LYS A 245 8.95 -23.89 -5.79
CA LYS A 245 8.94 -24.17 -4.35
C LYS A 245 7.53 -24.61 -3.96
N THR A 246 7.42 -25.76 -3.31
CA THR A 246 6.29 -26.09 -2.46
C THR A 246 6.56 -25.48 -1.08
N VAL A 247 5.86 -24.40 -0.76
CA VAL A 247 5.81 -23.91 0.62
C VAL A 247 4.93 -24.90 1.38
N ALA A 248 5.48 -25.62 2.35
CA ALA A 248 4.69 -26.50 3.19
C ALA A 248 3.66 -25.64 3.93
N ALA A 249 2.38 -26.03 3.81
CA ALA A 249 1.27 -25.41 4.51
C ALA A 249 1.44 -25.57 6.04
#